data_AF-A0A8W8M1N5-F1
#
_entry.id   AF-A0A8W8M1N5-F1
#
_cell.length_a   1.000
_cell.length_b   1.000
_cell.length_c   1.000
_cell.angle_alpha   90.00
_cell.angle_beta   90.00
_cell.angle_gamma   90.00
#
_symmetry.space_group_name_H-M   'P 1'
#
loop_
_entity.id
_entity.type
_entity.pdbx_description
1 polymer ?
#
loop_
_entity_poly.entity_id
_entity_poly.type
_entity_poly.pdbx_seq_one_letter_code
_entity_poly.pdbx_strand_id
1 'polypeptide(L)'
;MTSGQNTMFPAAVATVFDSWTVLQLAVTQGFGGADSREKAEWMITAVDQWFRENKDIDDYEVEDFLADIMNTEFDTIVEDGSLSQISSLICRIYKLCREGKEAEVRELVKGLPKAAVQNCARVAGTDETIEGDDEENVNEQGGQNSSSVSSCGGLTNGMENTCTSHQSTKQESTEETMETEEEDAWTTVHRGKRR
;
A
#
# COMPACT_ATOMS: atom_id res chain seq x y z
N MET A 1 15.03 8.35 31.12
CA MET A 1 14.36 7.06 30.90
C MET A 1 14.20 6.93 29.40
N THR A 2 15.01 6.09 28.77
CA THR A 2 15.04 5.95 27.32
C THR A 2 13.75 5.27 26.89
N SER A 3 12.82 6.04 26.32
CA SER A 3 11.78 5.49 25.45
C SER A 3 12.50 4.88 24.24
N GLY A 4 13.01 3.66 24.41
CA GLY A 4 13.48 2.85 23.30
C GLY A 4 12.26 2.60 22.44
N GLN A 5 12.12 3.37 21.38
CA GLN A 5 11.18 3.09 20.31
C GLN A 5 11.47 1.64 19.89
N ASN A 6 10.54 0.72 20.13
CA ASN A 6 10.65 -0.64 19.60
C ASN A 6 10.50 -0.56 18.08
N THR A 7 11.59 -0.25 17.38
CA THR A 7 11.65 -0.14 15.92
C THR A 7 11.38 -1.48 15.22
N MET A 8 11.42 -2.58 15.98
CA MET A 8 11.17 -3.93 15.50
C MET A 8 9.73 -4.12 14.99
N PHE A 9 8.73 -3.58 15.69
CA PHE A 9 7.33 -3.72 15.28
C PHE A 9 7.02 -3.03 13.94
N PRO A 10 7.28 -1.72 13.76
CA PRO A 10 7.01 -1.05 12.48
C PRO A 10 7.84 -1.64 11.34
N ALA A 11 9.08 -2.09 11.58
CA ALA A 11 9.87 -2.76 10.55
C ALA A 11 9.26 -4.12 10.11
N ALA A 12 8.73 -4.88 11.06
CA ALA A 12 8.03 -6.12 10.76
C ALA A 12 6.72 -5.87 10.01
N VAL A 13 5.94 -4.87 10.42
CA VAL A 13 4.70 -4.45 9.72
C VAL A 13 4.99 -4.03 8.29
N ALA A 14 6.07 -3.27 8.05
CA ALA A 14 6.50 -2.91 6.70
C ALA A 14 6.69 -4.16 5.81
N THR A 15 7.35 -5.19 6.35
CA THR A 15 7.57 -6.42 5.57
C THR A 15 6.27 -7.22 5.36
N VAL A 16 5.35 -7.19 6.32
CA VAL A 16 4.01 -7.77 6.14
C VAL A 16 3.27 -7.09 4.99
N PHE A 17 3.30 -5.77 4.95
CA PHE A 17 2.71 -4.97 3.87
C PHE A 17 3.39 -5.18 2.51
N ASP A 18 4.70 -5.43 2.49
CA ASP A 18 5.42 -5.84 1.28
C ASP A 18 5.03 -7.25 0.79
N SER A 19 4.60 -8.14 1.69
CA SER A 19 4.06 -9.45 1.33
C SER A 19 2.59 -9.41 0.91
N TRP A 20 1.86 -8.35 1.27
CA TRP A 20 0.43 -8.25 1.03
C TRP A 20 0.13 -7.82 -0.40
N THR A 21 -0.28 -8.79 -1.22
CA THR A 21 -0.46 -8.59 -2.67
C THR A 21 -1.47 -7.51 -3.02
N VAL A 22 -2.55 -7.35 -2.23
CA VAL A 22 -3.58 -6.34 -2.49
C VAL A 22 -3.04 -4.92 -2.35
N LEU A 23 -2.30 -4.65 -1.26
CA LEU A 23 -1.68 -3.34 -1.05
C LEU A 23 -0.64 -3.03 -2.12
N GLN A 24 0.18 -4.02 -2.49
CA GLN A 24 1.20 -3.84 -3.51
C GLN A 24 0.59 -3.61 -4.91
N LEU A 25 -0.54 -4.26 -5.21
CA LEU A 25 -1.32 -3.99 -6.41
C LEU A 25 -1.91 -2.58 -6.38
N ALA A 26 -2.47 -2.16 -5.23
CA ALA A 26 -3.02 -0.81 -5.07
C ALA A 26 -1.96 0.26 -5.35
N VAL A 27 -0.76 0.12 -4.77
CA VAL A 27 0.36 1.04 -5.02
C VAL A 27 0.79 1.01 -6.49
N THR A 28 0.94 -0.18 -7.08
CA THR A 28 1.42 -0.35 -8.47
C THR A 28 0.44 0.19 -9.51
N GLN A 29 -0.86 0.04 -9.27
CA GLN A 29 -1.92 0.52 -10.18
C GLN A 29 -2.32 1.98 -9.92
N GLY A 30 -1.74 2.63 -8.89
CA GLY A 30 -2.07 4.01 -8.53
C GLY A 30 -3.45 4.17 -7.88
N PHE A 31 -3.96 3.11 -7.25
CA PHE A 31 -5.15 3.19 -6.42
C PHE A 31 -4.85 4.11 -5.22
N GLY A 32 -5.76 5.06 -4.93
CA GLY A 32 -5.50 6.11 -3.95
C GLY A 32 -4.76 7.35 -4.46
N GLY A 33 -4.46 7.43 -5.77
CA GLY A 33 -3.88 8.61 -6.42
C GLY A 33 -2.36 8.59 -6.54
N ALA A 34 -1.77 9.74 -6.88
CA ALA A 34 -0.32 9.88 -7.13
C ALA A 34 0.54 9.55 -5.91
N ASP A 35 -0.03 9.69 -4.70
CA ASP A 35 0.66 9.53 -3.43
C ASP A 35 0.41 8.13 -2.81
N SER A 36 -0.06 7.14 -3.60
CA SER A 36 -0.36 5.78 -3.12
C SER A 36 0.81 5.13 -2.37
N ARG A 37 2.05 5.37 -2.82
CA ARG A 37 3.26 4.89 -2.15
C ARG A 37 3.49 5.57 -0.80
N GLU A 38 3.30 6.89 -0.72
CA GLU A 38 3.44 7.63 0.55
C GLU A 38 2.36 7.20 1.55
N LYS A 39 1.14 6.94 1.08
CA LYS A 39 0.06 6.37 1.89
C LYS A 39 0.42 5.00 2.45
N ALA A 40 1.06 4.12 1.66
CA ALA A 40 1.51 2.82 2.14
C ALA A 40 2.58 2.94 3.23
N GLU A 41 3.52 3.88 3.08
CA GLU A 41 4.52 4.18 4.11
C GLU A 41 3.88 4.76 5.39
N TRP A 42 2.92 5.67 5.22
CA TRP A 42 2.14 6.25 6.31
C TRP A 42 1.36 5.18 7.08
N MET A 43 0.75 4.22 6.37
CA MET A 43 -0.05 3.15 6.96
C MET A 43 0.74 2.32 7.98
N ILE A 44 2.05 2.11 7.78
CA ILE A 44 2.93 1.43 8.75
C ILE A 44 2.97 2.19 10.07
N THR A 45 3.09 3.52 9.98
CA THR A 45 3.13 4.40 11.16
C THR A 45 1.76 4.46 11.84
N ALA A 46 0.68 4.52 11.05
CA ALA A 46 -0.69 4.51 11.57
C ALA A 46 -0.98 3.23 12.38
N VAL A 47 -0.60 2.06 11.85
CA VAL A 47 -0.73 0.78 12.57
C VAL A 47 0.13 0.79 13.84
N ASP A 48 1.41 1.18 13.77
CA ASP A 48 2.28 1.26 14.95
C ASP A 48 1.69 2.17 16.04
N GLN A 49 1.16 3.33 15.66
CA GLN A 49 0.52 4.25 16.60
C GLN A 49 -0.75 3.65 17.21
N TRP A 50 -1.63 3.09 16.38
CA TRP A 50 -2.89 2.52 16.84
C TRP A 50 -2.68 1.36 17.84
N PHE A 51 -1.67 0.51 17.62
CA PHE A 51 -1.28 -0.55 18.56
C PHE A 51 -0.63 -0.05 19.86
N ARG A 52 -0.11 1.18 19.89
CA ARG A 52 0.45 1.79 21.12
C ARG A 52 -0.63 2.48 21.95
N GLU A 53 -1.63 3.06 21.28
CA GLU A 53 -2.73 3.78 21.91
C GLU A 53 -3.79 2.84 22.47
N ASN A 54 -4.01 1.70 21.81
CA ASN A 54 -4.98 0.70 22.22
C ASN A 54 -4.31 -0.48 22.95
N LYS A 55 -5.09 -1.17 23.78
CA LYS A 55 -4.68 -2.38 24.50
C LYS A 55 -5.69 -3.48 24.23
N ASP A 56 -5.21 -4.72 24.30
CA ASP A 56 -6.05 -5.92 24.17
C ASP A 56 -6.83 -5.96 22.86
N ILE A 57 -6.16 -5.53 21.79
CA ILE A 57 -6.67 -5.57 20.42
C ILE A 57 -6.87 -7.02 19.97
N ASP A 58 -8.04 -7.28 19.41
CA ASP A 58 -8.35 -8.53 18.71
C ASP A 58 -8.10 -8.45 17.20
N ASP A 59 -7.94 -9.61 16.58
CA ASP A 59 -7.59 -9.74 15.15
C ASP A 59 -8.67 -9.12 14.23
N TYR A 60 -9.95 -9.16 14.61
CA TYR A 60 -11.05 -8.57 13.82
C TYR A 60 -11.04 -7.03 13.87
N GLU A 61 -10.59 -6.41 14.97
CA GLU A 61 -10.50 -4.96 15.08
C GLU A 61 -9.41 -4.41 14.15
N VAL A 62 -8.30 -5.14 14.04
CA VAL A 62 -7.23 -4.81 13.08
C VAL A 62 -7.72 -4.99 11.65
N GLU A 63 -8.49 -6.05 11.39
CA GLU A 63 -9.08 -6.28 10.07
C GLU A 63 -10.00 -5.14 9.65
N ASP A 64 -10.93 -4.71 10.51
CA ASP A 64 -11.81 -3.58 10.24
C ASP A 64 -11.00 -2.28 10.03
N PHE A 65 -9.99 -2.03 10.86
CA PHE A 65 -9.12 -0.86 10.72
C PHE A 65 -8.34 -0.85 9.39
N LEU A 66 -7.80 -2.00 8.97
CA LEU A 66 -7.11 -2.13 7.70
C LEU A 66 -8.08 -2.00 6.52
N ALA A 67 -9.29 -2.55 6.63
CA ALA A 67 -10.34 -2.44 5.63
C ALA A 67 -10.75 -0.97 5.40
N ASP A 68 -10.94 -0.21 6.48
CA ASP A 68 -11.25 1.21 6.43
C ASP A 68 -10.15 2.00 5.71
N ILE A 69 -8.88 1.72 6.01
CA ILE A 69 -7.75 2.37 5.31
C ILE A 69 -7.73 1.99 3.83
N MET A 70 -7.89 0.72 3.48
CA MET A 70 -7.89 0.28 2.08
C MET A 70 -9.03 0.93 1.29
N ASN A 71 -10.20 1.07 1.89
CA ASN A 71 -11.35 1.72 1.26
C ASN A 71 -11.17 3.23 1.14
N THR A 72 -10.74 3.91 2.20
CA THR A 72 -10.66 5.38 2.23
C THR A 72 -9.42 5.95 1.54
N GLU A 73 -8.26 5.35 1.76
CA GLU A 73 -6.99 5.87 1.25
C GLU A 73 -6.64 5.32 -0.13
N PHE A 74 -7.04 4.07 -0.40
CA PHE A 74 -6.72 3.38 -1.66
C PHE A 74 -7.94 3.14 -2.55
N ASP A 75 -9.16 3.56 -2.19
CA ASP A 75 -10.38 3.32 -2.98
C ASP A 75 -10.54 1.83 -3.37
N THR A 76 -10.17 0.93 -2.45
CA THR A 76 -10.08 -0.52 -2.69
C THR A 76 -10.87 -1.29 -1.64
N ILE A 77 -11.81 -2.10 -2.09
CA ILE A 77 -12.53 -3.06 -1.24
C ILE A 77 -11.81 -4.42 -1.33
N VAL A 78 -11.46 -4.99 -0.17
CA VAL A 78 -10.70 -6.24 -0.08
C VAL A 78 -11.62 -7.38 0.38
N GLU A 79 -11.89 -8.33 -0.51
CA GLU A 79 -12.81 -9.47 -0.25
C GLU A 79 -12.16 -10.85 -0.43
N ASP A 80 -10.85 -10.91 -0.65
CA ASP A 80 -10.12 -12.16 -0.90
C ASP A 80 -9.74 -12.93 0.38
N GLY A 81 -10.15 -12.42 1.55
CA GLY A 81 -9.81 -12.99 2.86
C GLY A 81 -8.35 -12.78 3.27
N SER A 82 -7.60 -11.94 2.55
CA SER A 82 -6.23 -11.58 2.93
C SER A 82 -6.20 -10.66 4.14
N LEU A 83 -7.22 -9.81 4.34
CA LEU A 83 -7.33 -8.93 5.50
C LEU A 83 -7.21 -9.70 6.82
N SER A 84 -8.02 -10.75 7.00
CA SER A 84 -8.01 -11.56 8.23
C SER A 84 -6.66 -12.27 8.45
N GLN A 85 -5.95 -12.61 7.38
CA GLN A 85 -4.61 -13.23 7.46
C GLN A 85 -3.56 -12.21 7.90
N ILE A 86 -3.58 -11.03 7.29
CA ILE A 86 -2.66 -9.92 7.59
C ILE A 86 -2.91 -9.40 9.01
N SER A 87 -4.16 -9.25 9.43
CA SER A 87 -4.52 -8.82 10.78
C SER A 87 -3.99 -9.78 11.85
N SER A 88 -4.27 -11.08 11.70
CA SER A 88 -3.77 -12.14 12.59
C SER A 88 -2.24 -12.15 12.67
N LEU A 89 -1.58 -11.93 11.54
CA LEU A 89 -0.11 -11.89 11.45
C LEU A 89 0.47 -10.68 12.20
N ILE A 90 -0.10 -9.49 12.01
CA ILE A 90 0.32 -8.27 12.71
C ILE A 90 0.09 -8.41 14.22
N CYS A 91 -1.06 -8.93 14.65
CA CYS A 91 -1.34 -9.23 16.06
C CYS A 91 -0.32 -10.19 16.66
N ARG A 92 0.04 -11.26 15.93
CA ARG A 92 1.06 -12.23 16.38
C ARG A 92 2.43 -11.57 16.53
N ILE A 93 2.84 -10.76 15.54
CA ILE A 93 4.10 -10.01 15.59
C ILE A 93 4.12 -9.07 16.79
N TYR A 94 3.01 -8.35 17.04
CA TYR A 94 2.90 -7.44 18.18
C TYR A 94 3.07 -8.17 19.51
N LYS A 95 2.41 -9.33 19.68
CA LYS A 95 2.55 -10.18 20.88
C LYS A 95 4.00 -10.62 21.09
N LEU A 96 4.68 -11.10 20.05
CA LEU A 96 6.09 -11.51 20.12
C LEU A 96 7.03 -10.33 20.45
N CYS A 97 6.78 -9.15 19.88
CA CYS A 97 7.52 -7.93 20.20
C CYS A 97 7.35 -7.52 21.67
N ARG A 98 6.14 -7.66 22.23
CA ARG A 98 5.88 -7.38 23.66
C ARG A 98 6.55 -8.38 24.60
N GLU A 99 6.70 -9.63 24.16
CA GLU A 99 7.39 -10.69 24.90
C GLU A 99 8.93 -10.63 24.77
N GLY A 100 9.47 -9.73 23.93
CA GLY A 100 10.90 -9.61 23.67
C GLY A 100 11.48 -10.73 22.79
N LYS A 101 10.62 -11.48 22.10
CA LYS A 101 10.99 -12.61 21.22
C LYS A 101 11.37 -12.15 19.81
N GLU A 102 12.31 -11.21 19.73
CA GLU A 102 12.67 -10.60 18.43
C GLU A 102 13.22 -11.60 17.40
N ALA A 103 13.87 -12.69 17.86
CA ALA A 103 14.36 -13.73 16.97
C ALA A 103 13.22 -14.43 16.22
N GLU A 104 12.12 -14.73 16.93
CA GLU A 104 10.93 -15.34 16.34
C GLU A 104 10.25 -14.37 15.36
N VAL A 105 10.22 -13.07 15.67
CA VAL A 105 9.70 -12.06 14.74
C VAL A 105 10.54 -12.00 13.47
N ARG A 106 11.87 -12.00 13.58
CA ARG A 106 12.77 -12.01 12.41
C ARG A 106 12.59 -13.25 11.55
N GLU A 107 12.45 -14.42 12.16
CA GLU A 107 12.20 -15.67 11.44
C GLU A 107 10.84 -15.65 10.73
N LEU A 108 9.79 -15.20 11.43
CA LEU A 108 8.44 -15.10 10.89
C LEU A 108 8.39 -14.17 9.68
N VAL A 109 8.99 -12.99 9.80
CA VAL A 109 9.06 -11.99 8.73
C VAL A 109 9.89 -12.49 7.54
N LYS A 110 11.00 -13.19 7.78
CA LYS A 110 11.83 -13.78 6.73
C LYS A 110 11.10 -14.88 5.94
N GLY A 111 10.15 -15.57 6.57
CA GLY A 111 9.34 -16.61 5.94
C GLY A 111 8.19 -16.10 5.09
N LEU A 112 7.92 -14.79 5.07
CA LEU A 112 6.81 -14.24 4.31
C LEU A 112 7.10 -14.29 2.79
N PRO A 113 6.09 -14.63 1.98
CA PRO A 113 6.24 -14.59 0.53
C PRO A 113 6.42 -13.14 0.08
N LYS A 114 7.22 -12.92 -0.98
CA LYS A 114 7.21 -11.62 -1.67
C LYS A 114 5.89 -11.48 -2.43
N ALA A 115 5.25 -10.31 -2.39
CA ALA A 115 4.05 -10.07 -3.18
C ALA A 115 4.33 -10.30 -4.68
N ALA A 116 3.49 -11.11 -5.33
CA ALA A 116 3.68 -11.52 -6.72
C ALA A 116 3.09 -10.48 -7.71
N VAL A 117 3.49 -9.22 -7.59
CA VAL A 117 2.89 -8.11 -8.36
C VAL A 117 3.31 -8.15 -9.84
N GLN A 118 4.53 -8.62 -10.11
CA GLN A 118 5.13 -8.58 -11.44
C GLN A 118 4.43 -9.48 -12.48
N ASN A 119 3.61 -10.44 -12.05
CA ASN A 119 2.90 -11.33 -12.96
C ASN A 119 1.52 -10.84 -13.41
N CYS A 120 0.96 -9.79 -12.79
CA CYS A 120 -0.37 -9.27 -13.15
C CYS A 120 -0.33 -8.20 -14.26
N ALA A 121 0.85 -7.70 -14.64
CA ALA A 121 1.01 -6.66 -15.67
C ALA A 121 0.95 -7.19 -17.12
N ARG A 122 0.90 -8.50 -17.35
CA ARG A 122 0.98 -9.10 -18.70
C ARG A 122 -0.40 -9.37 -19.32
N VAL A 123 -1.22 -8.33 -19.47
CA VAL A 123 -2.29 -8.31 -20.50
C VAL A 123 -2.22 -6.98 -21.27
N ALA A 124 -1.03 -6.68 -21.79
CA ALA A 124 -0.87 -5.76 -22.91
C ALA A 124 0.37 -6.20 -23.69
N GLY A 125 0.14 -6.80 -24.87
CA GLY A 125 1.06 -6.89 -26.01
C GLY A 125 2.56 -7.12 -25.80
N THR A 126 3.00 -8.29 -26.26
CA THR A 126 4.28 -8.57 -26.94
C THR A 126 5.60 -8.44 -26.18
N ASP A 127 6.28 -9.59 -26.15
CA ASP A 127 7.71 -9.84 -26.40
C ASP A 127 8.52 -10.38 -25.22
N GLU A 128 9.25 -11.44 -25.53
CA GLU A 128 9.97 -12.31 -24.62
C GLU A 128 11.29 -11.66 -24.20
N THR A 129 11.55 -11.57 -22.90
CA THR A 129 12.91 -11.83 -22.38
C THR A 129 12.83 -12.21 -20.91
N ILE A 130 13.21 -13.44 -20.63
CA ILE A 130 13.50 -13.97 -19.29
C ILE A 130 14.97 -13.68 -19.06
N GLU A 131 15.31 -12.80 -18.13
CA GLU A 131 16.60 -12.87 -17.44
C GLU A 131 16.34 -12.71 -15.95
N GLY A 132 16.42 -13.84 -15.26
CA GLY A 132 16.69 -13.86 -13.83
C GLY A 132 18.21 -13.85 -13.66
N ASP A 133 18.70 -12.97 -12.82
CA ASP A 133 20.00 -13.11 -12.19
C ASP A 133 19.92 -12.50 -10.79
N ASP A 134 19.88 -13.42 -9.84
CA ASP A 134 20.23 -13.24 -8.44
C ASP A 134 21.74 -13.42 -8.40
N GLU A 135 22.52 -12.42 -7.94
CA GLU A 135 23.78 -12.67 -7.21
C GLU A 135 24.19 -11.45 -6.38
N GLU A 136 24.84 -11.78 -5.27
CA GLU A 136 25.09 -10.96 -4.10
C GLU A 136 26.46 -10.28 -4.14
N ASN A 137 26.55 -9.10 -3.50
CA ASN A 137 27.63 -8.67 -2.60
C ASN A 137 29.11 -8.66 -3.07
N VAL A 138 29.69 -7.46 -3.24
CA VAL A 138 30.98 -7.14 -2.58
C VAL A 138 31.20 -5.65 -2.34
N ASN A 139 31.53 -5.33 -1.09
CA ASN A 139 32.09 -4.09 -0.55
C ASN A 139 33.51 -3.80 -1.12
N GLU A 140 33.91 -2.51 -1.10
CA GLU A 140 35.23 -1.97 -0.66
C GLU A 140 35.75 -0.76 -1.47
N GLN A 141 35.63 0.41 -0.82
CA GLN A 141 36.70 1.34 -0.43
C GLN A 141 37.50 2.16 -1.48
N GLY A 142 37.30 3.49 -1.41
CA GLY A 142 38.39 4.45 -1.21
C GLY A 142 39.03 5.10 -2.45
N GLY A 143 39.01 6.44 -2.53
CA GLY A 143 39.92 7.18 -3.41
C GLY A 143 39.48 8.59 -3.77
N GLN A 144 39.95 9.57 -2.99
CA GLN A 144 39.80 11.01 -3.22
C GLN A 144 40.54 11.47 -4.48
N ASN A 145 40.00 12.44 -5.22
CA ASN A 145 40.65 13.75 -5.40
C ASN A 145 39.76 14.75 -6.16
N SER A 146 40.14 16.00 -5.94
CA SER A 146 39.53 17.26 -6.33
C SER A 146 40.15 17.79 -7.62
N SER A 147 39.38 18.47 -8.48
CA SER A 147 39.75 19.81 -8.95
C SER A 147 38.67 20.46 -9.82
N SER A 148 38.55 21.76 -9.58
CA SER A 148 37.69 22.78 -10.16
C SER A 148 37.93 23.05 -11.65
N VAL A 149 36.89 23.54 -12.37
CA VAL A 149 36.96 24.78 -13.19
C VAL A 149 35.63 25.08 -13.90
N SER A 150 35.15 26.30 -13.68
CA SER A 150 34.36 27.23 -14.51
C SER A 150 33.42 26.72 -15.62
N SER A 151 32.19 27.24 -15.62
CA SER A 151 31.74 28.11 -16.73
C SER A 151 30.49 28.91 -16.37
N CYS A 152 30.42 30.11 -16.93
CA CYS A 152 29.40 31.14 -16.79
C CYS A 152 28.26 31.00 -17.82
N GLY A 153 27.13 31.66 -17.55
CA GLY A 153 25.96 31.82 -18.42
C GLY A 153 24.70 31.42 -17.65
N GLY A 154 23.82 32.31 -17.17
CA GLY A 154 23.24 33.44 -17.87
C GLY A 154 22.08 32.93 -18.71
N LEU A 155 20.84 33.19 -18.30
CA LEU A 155 19.69 33.59 -19.13
C LEU A 155 18.43 33.75 -18.25
N THR A 156 17.73 34.84 -18.51
CA THR A 156 16.55 35.36 -17.83
C THR A 156 15.28 34.85 -18.50
N ASN A 157 14.36 34.26 -17.75
CA ASN A 157 12.96 34.06 -18.14
C ASN A 157 12.14 34.18 -16.84
N GLY A 158 11.22 35.12 -16.60
CA GLY A 158 10.42 35.88 -17.54
C GLY A 158 9.18 35.09 -17.94
N MET A 159 8.28 34.81 -16.98
CA MET A 159 6.91 34.37 -17.26
C MET A 159 5.97 34.96 -16.20
N GLU A 160 5.39 36.10 -16.56
CA GLU A 160 4.20 36.65 -15.94
C GLU A 160 2.98 35.98 -16.58
N ASN A 161 2.19 35.27 -15.78
CA ASN A 161 0.96 34.63 -16.22
C ASN A 161 -0.17 35.19 -15.35
N THR A 162 -0.94 36.09 -15.96
CA THR A 162 -2.20 36.61 -15.50
C THR A 162 -3.29 35.56 -15.70
N CYS A 163 -4.23 35.40 -14.74
CA CYS A 163 -5.68 35.55 -14.96
C CYS A 163 -6.56 34.99 -13.82
N THR A 164 -7.30 35.91 -13.21
CA THR A 164 -8.72 35.81 -12.82
C THR A 164 -9.17 34.77 -11.78
N SER A 165 -9.05 35.14 -10.50
CA SER A 165 -9.98 34.65 -9.46
C SER A 165 -11.38 35.26 -9.64
N HIS A 166 -12.37 34.40 -9.84
CA HIS A 166 -13.80 34.65 -9.69
C HIS A 166 -14.28 33.74 -8.53
N GLN A 167 -14.49 34.31 -7.35
CA GLN A 167 -15.79 34.68 -6.78
C GLN A 167 -16.56 33.51 -6.15
N SER A 168 -16.51 33.50 -4.80
CA SER A 168 -17.57 33.23 -3.81
C SER A 168 -18.66 32.17 -4.07
N THR A 169 -18.62 31.13 -3.23
CA THR A 169 -19.65 30.71 -2.24
C THR A 169 -21.12 31.08 -2.48
N LYS A 170 -21.99 30.05 -2.69
CA LYS A 170 -23.31 29.80 -2.06
C LYS A 170 -23.90 28.48 -2.63
N GLN A 171 -24.07 27.38 -1.89
CA GLN A 171 -25.18 26.94 -1.01
C GLN A 171 -26.60 26.90 -1.63
N GLU A 172 -27.33 25.81 -1.24
CA GLU A 172 -28.77 25.46 -1.43
C GLU A 172 -29.07 24.60 -2.70
N SER A 173 -29.89 23.54 -2.73
CA SER A 173 -30.97 23.05 -1.85
C SER A 173 -31.36 21.58 -2.16
N THR A 174 -31.80 20.85 -1.12
CA THR A 174 -32.92 19.88 -0.99
C THR A 174 -33.32 18.85 -2.07
N GLU A 175 -33.41 17.60 -1.59
CA GLU A 175 -34.43 16.54 -1.77
C GLU A 175 -35.16 16.38 -3.11
N GLU A 176 -35.08 15.16 -3.65
CA GLU A 176 -36.22 14.51 -4.30
C GLU A 176 -36.25 13.01 -3.99
N THR A 177 -37.43 12.53 -3.65
CA THR A 177 -37.86 11.16 -3.36
C THR A 177 -38.67 10.66 -4.55
N MET A 178 -38.54 9.39 -4.95
CA MET A 178 -39.61 8.51 -5.54
C MET A 178 -38.98 7.24 -6.14
N GLU A 179 -39.31 6.06 -5.60
CA GLU A 179 -40.25 5.05 -6.15
C GLU A 179 -39.54 4.04 -7.07
N THR A 180 -39.36 2.79 -6.60
CA THR A 180 -40.05 1.55 -7.06
C THR A 180 -39.80 1.25 -8.55
N GLU A 181 -39.38 0.06 -8.99
CA GLU A 181 -40.10 -1.23 -8.92
C GLU A 181 -39.31 -2.26 -9.80
N GLU A 182 -39.44 -3.57 -9.49
CA GLU A 182 -39.41 -4.77 -10.38
C GLU A 182 -38.06 -5.19 -11.04
N GLU A 183 -37.43 -6.30 -10.63
CA GLU A 183 -37.72 -7.68 -11.03
C GLU A 183 -37.73 -7.91 -12.55
N ASP A 184 -36.62 -8.37 -13.15
CA ASP A 184 -36.73 -9.40 -14.19
C ASP A 184 -35.43 -10.13 -14.58
N ALA A 185 -35.58 -11.45 -14.65
CA ALA A 185 -35.01 -12.35 -15.65
C ALA A 185 -33.49 -12.56 -15.74
N TRP A 186 -32.95 -13.48 -14.93
CA TRP A 186 -31.81 -14.30 -15.37
C TRP A 186 -32.29 -15.63 -15.96
N THR A 187 -32.30 -15.73 -17.29
CA THR A 187 -32.65 -16.96 -18.02
C THR A 187 -31.50 -17.95 -18.02
N THR A 188 -31.70 -19.13 -17.42
CA THR A 188 -30.76 -20.27 -17.48
C THR A 188 -30.81 -20.95 -18.85
N VAL A 189 -29.72 -20.91 -19.61
CA VAL A 189 -29.57 -21.66 -20.85
C VAL A 189 -28.93 -23.03 -20.59
N HIS A 190 -29.74 -24.10 -20.58
CA HIS A 190 -29.23 -25.47 -20.63
C HIS A 190 -28.81 -25.82 -22.06
N ARG A 191 -27.51 -25.80 -22.34
CA ARG A 191 -26.98 -26.30 -23.61
C ARG A 191 -26.87 -27.82 -23.58
N GLY A 192 -27.88 -28.50 -24.14
CA GLY A 192 -27.95 -29.95 -24.26
C GLY A 192 -26.82 -30.56 -25.12
N LYS A 193 -26.34 -31.72 -24.69
CA LYS A 193 -25.31 -32.56 -25.32
C LYS A 193 -25.92 -33.36 -26.47
N ARG A 194 -25.44 -33.18 -27.69
CA ARG A 194 -25.80 -34.04 -28.84
C ARG A 194 -24.91 -35.29 -28.82
N ARG A 195 -25.55 -36.46 -28.92
CA ARG A 195 -24.93 -37.77 -29.16
C ARG A 195 -24.46 -37.88 -30.60
#